data_AF-A0A2G9EJI0-F1
#
_entry.id   AF-A0A2G9EJI0-F1
#
_cell.length_a   1.000
_cell.length_b   1.000
_cell.length_c   1.000
_cell.angle_alpha   90.00
_cell.angle_beta   90.00
_cell.angle_gamma   90.00
#
_symmetry.space_group_name_H-M   'P 1'
#
loop_
_entity.id
_entity.type
_entity.pdbx_description
1 polymer ?
#
loop_
_entity_poly.entity_id
_entity_poly.type
_entity_poly.pdbx_seq_one_letter_code
_entity_poly.pdbx_strand_id
1 'polypeptide(L)'
;MIIIRDYYLEDDSFNEFLIELACDKRHRQHEDLAFLLEKKHSPKLINCVYDLAVMELDYKKEDEFFNIARKCTYALGYTNTPKAKEKLELLAKNENELIREYAIKQLNRHDFTDKDVEEQD
;
A
#
# COMPACT_ATOMS: atom_id res chain seq x y z
N MET A 1 4.54 -3.97 -16.72
CA MET A 1 5.75 -4.32 -15.94
C MET A 1 6.66 -3.11 -15.83
N ILE A 2 6.65 -2.45 -14.67
CA ILE A 2 7.62 -1.42 -14.31
C ILE A 2 8.90 -2.13 -13.84
N ILE A 3 10.05 -1.83 -14.44
CA ILE A 3 11.34 -2.41 -14.03
C ILE A 3 12.05 -1.39 -13.14
N ILE A 4 12.07 -1.64 -11.84
CA ILE A 4 12.82 -0.85 -10.86
C ILE A 4 14.03 -1.68 -10.42
N ARG A 5 15.23 -1.10 -10.49
CA ARG A 5 16.45 -1.72 -9.93
C ARG A 5 16.39 -1.62 -8.40
N ASP A 6 16.88 -2.63 -7.71
CA ASP A 6 16.85 -2.74 -6.23
C ASP A 6 17.36 -1.48 -5.52
N TYR A 7 18.34 -0.77 -6.11
CA TYR A 7 18.85 0.51 -5.62
C TYR A 7 17.76 1.57 -5.32
N TYR A 8 16.71 1.65 -6.14
CA TYR A 8 15.63 2.64 -5.95
C TYR A 8 14.63 2.25 -4.86
N LEU A 9 14.68 1.02 -4.36
CA LEU A 9 13.87 0.60 -3.22
C LEU A 9 14.44 1.14 -1.90
N GLU A 10 15.75 1.41 -1.84
CA GLU A 10 16.43 1.97 -0.65
C GLU A 10 16.44 3.50 -0.61
N ASP A 11 16.31 4.17 -1.76
CA ASP A 11 16.32 5.64 -1.86
C ASP A 11 14.90 6.25 -1.79
N ASP A 12 14.72 7.26 -0.96
CA ASP A 12 13.45 7.99 -0.80
C ASP A 12 13.20 9.03 -1.91
N SER A 13 14.21 9.37 -2.72
CA SER A 13 14.06 10.29 -3.86
C SER A 13 12.99 9.84 -4.87
N PHE A 14 12.66 8.55 -4.86
CA PHE A 14 11.65 7.95 -5.72
C PHE A 14 10.23 7.99 -5.14
N ASN A 15 10.06 8.34 -3.86
CA ASN A 15 8.75 8.31 -3.19
C ASN A 15 7.76 9.30 -3.81
N GLU A 16 8.21 10.52 -4.11
CA GLU A 16 7.36 11.55 -4.71
C GLU A 16 6.79 11.10 -6.05
N PHE A 17 7.63 10.48 -6.88
CA PHE A 17 7.20 9.92 -8.16
C PHE A 17 6.20 8.76 -7.98
N LEU A 18 6.42 7.87 -7.01
CA LEU A 18 5.47 6.79 -6.68
C LEU A 18 4.11 7.33 -6.23
N ILE A 19 4.10 8.42 -5.44
CA ILE A 19 2.88 9.08 -4.99
C ILE A 19 2.12 9.68 -6.18
N GLU A 20 2.81 10.41 -7.06
CA GLU A 20 2.21 10.99 -8.26
C GLU A 20 1.57 9.90 -9.14
N LEU A 21 2.31 8.81 -9.38
CA LEU A 21 1.84 7.70 -10.21
C LEU A 21 0.69 6.93 -9.54
N ALA A 22 0.63 6.86 -8.20
CA ALA A 22 -0.48 6.21 -7.50
C ALA A 22 -1.80 6.95 -7.65
N CYS A 23 -1.73 8.28 -7.77
CA CYS A 23 -2.89 9.16 -7.92
C CYS A 23 -3.38 9.28 -9.37
N ASP A 24 -2.57 8.93 -10.37
CA ASP A 24 -2.90 9.12 -11.77
C ASP A 24 -3.79 8.01 -12.35
N LYS A 25 -5.10 8.26 -12.37
CA LYS A 25 -6.08 7.31 -12.93
C LYS A 25 -6.02 7.15 -14.46
N ARG A 26 -5.16 7.88 -15.19
CA ARG A 26 -5.05 7.81 -16.66
C ARG A 26 -4.35 6.54 -17.16
N HIS A 27 -3.75 5.74 -16.27
CA HIS A 27 -3.12 4.46 -16.60
C HIS A 27 -3.72 3.26 -15.85
N ARG A 28 -3.41 2.05 -16.34
CA ARG A 28 -3.89 0.78 -15.77
C ARG A 28 -2.82 -0.02 -15.03
N GLN A 29 -1.74 0.64 -14.63
CA GLN A 29 -0.58 -0.01 -13.99
C GLN A 29 -0.62 0.03 -12.45
N HIS A 30 -1.79 0.26 -11.86
CA HIS A 30 -1.91 0.43 -10.41
C HIS A 30 -1.60 -0.87 -9.64
N GLU A 31 -1.80 -2.05 -10.26
CA GLU A 31 -1.37 -3.32 -9.66
C GLU A 31 0.17 -3.49 -9.66
N ASP A 32 0.83 -3.17 -10.79
CA ASP A 32 2.30 -3.11 -10.87
C ASP A 32 2.85 -2.16 -9.80
N LEU A 33 2.19 -1.01 -9.62
CA LEU A 33 2.57 -0.02 -8.62
C LEU A 33 2.35 -0.53 -7.18
N ALA A 34 1.21 -1.14 -6.89
CA ALA A 34 0.94 -1.73 -5.57
C ALA A 34 1.98 -2.81 -5.23
N PHE A 35 2.47 -3.56 -6.21
CA PHE A 35 3.56 -4.52 -6.03
C PHE A 35 4.88 -3.83 -5.68
N LEU A 36 5.22 -2.71 -6.33
CA LEU A 36 6.42 -1.94 -5.99
C LEU A 36 6.33 -1.35 -4.58
N LEU A 37 5.16 -0.82 -4.21
CA LEU A 37 4.90 -0.30 -2.87
C LEU A 37 5.02 -1.39 -1.81
N GLU A 38 4.54 -2.61 -2.07
CA GLU A 38 4.74 -3.77 -1.21
C GLU A 38 6.23 -4.10 -1.02
N LYS A 39 7.02 -4.05 -2.10
CA LYS A 39 8.46 -4.30 -2.03
C LYS A 39 9.21 -3.20 -1.27
N LYS A 40 8.78 -1.95 -1.40
CA LYS A 40 9.42 -0.79 -0.76
C LYS A 40 9.02 -0.61 0.70
N HIS A 41 7.74 -0.84 1.03
CA HIS A 41 7.14 -0.76 2.37
C HIS A 41 7.62 0.42 3.23
N SER A 42 7.93 1.56 2.60
CA SER A 42 8.49 2.73 3.27
C SER A 42 7.43 3.38 4.18
N PRO A 43 7.75 3.74 5.44
CA PRO A 43 6.86 4.49 6.31
C PRO A 43 6.37 5.82 5.72
N LYS A 44 7.14 6.43 4.80
CA LYS A 44 6.77 7.67 4.10
C LYS A 44 5.62 7.48 3.09
N LEU A 45 5.30 6.24 2.73
CA LEU A 45 4.30 5.91 1.71
C LEU A 45 2.99 5.38 2.31
N ILE A 46 2.85 5.32 3.64
CA ILE A 46 1.67 4.73 4.32
C ILE A 46 0.34 5.31 3.79
N ASN A 47 0.24 6.64 3.68
CA ASN A 47 -0.98 7.29 3.21
C ASN A 47 -1.26 6.96 1.73
N CYS A 48 -0.25 7.07 0.87
CA CYS A 48 -0.35 6.69 -0.54
C CYS A 48 -0.79 5.23 -0.73
N VAL A 49 -0.20 4.30 0.04
CA VAL A 49 -0.55 2.88 0.03
C VAL A 49 -2.00 2.66 0.46
N TYR A 50 -2.44 3.33 1.52
CA TYR A 50 -3.83 3.24 1.99
C TYR A 50 -4.82 3.79 0.95
N ASP A 51 -4.53 4.97 0.39
CA ASP A 51 -5.39 5.62 -0.61
C ASP A 51 -5.53 4.73 -1.85
N LEU A 52 -4.44 4.11 -2.29
CA LEU A 52 -4.46 3.15 -3.41
C LEU A 52 -5.29 1.90 -3.09
N ALA A 53 -5.27 1.41 -1.85
CA ALA A 53 -6.07 0.26 -1.42
C ALA A 53 -7.58 0.51 -1.60
N VAL A 54 -8.03 1.71 -1.20
CA VAL A 54 -9.45 2.11 -1.24
C VAL A 54 -9.86 2.79 -2.54
N MET A 55 -8.91 3.06 -3.45
CA MET A 55 -9.19 3.79 -4.68
C MET A 55 -10.20 3.08 -5.59
N GLU A 56 -11.22 3.80 -6.04
CA GLU A 56 -12.12 3.32 -7.09
C GLU A 56 -11.49 3.52 -8.48
N LEU A 57 -11.34 2.41 -9.20
CA LEU A 57 -10.78 2.31 -10.54
C LEU A 57 -11.73 1.51 -11.42
N ASP A 58 -11.98 1.96 -12.65
CA ASP A 58 -13.01 1.35 -13.53
C ASP A 58 -12.76 -0.13 -13.83
N TYR A 59 -11.49 -0.53 -13.86
CA TYR A 59 -11.05 -1.90 -14.14
C TYR A 59 -10.94 -2.78 -12.89
N LYS A 60 -11.21 -2.26 -11.67
CA LYS A 60 -11.34 -3.11 -10.46
C LYS A 60 -12.54 -4.05 -10.52
N LYS A 61 -13.53 -3.77 -11.38
CA LYS A 61 -14.70 -4.65 -11.58
C LYS A 61 -14.31 -6.03 -12.12
N GLU A 62 -13.14 -6.13 -12.76
CA GLU A 62 -12.58 -7.38 -13.29
C GLU A 62 -11.61 -8.04 -12.29
N ASP A 63 -11.26 -7.37 -11.19
CA ASP A 63 -10.32 -7.85 -10.16
C ASP A 63 -11.05 -8.61 -9.05
N GLU A 64 -11.40 -9.87 -9.34
CA GLU A 64 -12.12 -10.76 -8.42
C GLU A 64 -11.43 -10.91 -7.05
N PHE A 65 -10.10 -10.74 -7.00
CA PHE A 65 -9.28 -10.94 -5.80
C PHE A 65 -8.86 -9.65 -5.11
N PHE A 66 -9.24 -8.49 -5.64
CA PHE A 66 -8.81 -7.17 -5.15
C PHE A 66 -7.29 -7.10 -4.98
N ASN A 67 -6.52 -7.58 -5.98
CA ASN A 67 -5.07 -7.70 -5.92
C ASN A 67 -4.35 -6.40 -5.56
N ILE A 68 -4.86 -5.24 -6.01
CA ILE A 68 -4.33 -3.93 -5.61
C ILE A 68 -4.44 -3.76 -4.09
N ALA A 69 -5.64 -3.92 -3.53
CA ALA A 69 -5.87 -3.77 -2.10
C ALA A 69 -5.12 -4.84 -1.29
N ARG A 70 -5.06 -6.08 -1.81
CA ARG A 70 -4.26 -7.16 -1.21
C ARG A 70 -2.80 -6.76 -1.07
N LYS A 71 -2.16 -6.29 -2.14
CA LYS A 71 -0.75 -5.85 -2.12
C LYS A 71 -0.55 -4.66 -1.18
N CYS A 72 -1.47 -3.70 -1.17
CA CYS A 72 -1.40 -2.56 -0.26
C CYS A 72 -1.51 -2.97 1.22
N THR A 73 -2.40 -3.91 1.57
CA THR A 73 -2.46 -4.42 2.96
C THR A 73 -1.14 -5.09 3.38
N TYR A 74 -0.52 -5.86 2.48
CA TYR A 74 0.79 -6.47 2.72
C TYR A 74 1.89 -5.42 2.88
N ALA A 75 1.89 -4.38 2.04
CA ALA A 75 2.80 -3.25 2.16
C ALA A 75 2.71 -2.60 3.55
N LEU A 76 1.49 -2.31 4.03
CA LEU A 76 1.27 -1.76 5.38
C LEU A 76 1.74 -2.73 6.48
N GLY A 77 1.50 -4.03 6.32
CA GLY A 77 1.99 -5.04 7.26
C GLY A 77 3.53 -5.06 7.34
N TYR A 78 4.21 -5.04 6.19
CA TYR A 78 5.67 -5.02 6.13
C TYR A 78 6.28 -3.70 6.60
N THR A 79 5.57 -2.58 6.49
CA THR A 79 6.00 -1.31 7.09
C THR A 79 6.09 -1.40 8.62
N ASN A 80 5.25 -2.21 9.26
CA ASN A 80 5.31 -2.58 10.68
C ASN A 80 5.39 -1.41 11.68
N THR A 81 4.82 -0.24 11.37
CA THR A 81 4.72 0.90 12.31
C THR A 81 3.31 1.09 12.88
N PRO A 82 3.14 1.84 14.00
CA PRO A 82 1.84 2.20 14.53
C PRO A 82 0.93 2.92 13.50
N LYS A 83 1.45 3.86 12.71
CA LYS A 83 0.65 4.51 11.64
C LYS A 83 0.16 3.48 10.61
N ALA A 84 0.97 2.49 10.24
CA ALA A 84 0.57 1.45 9.30
C ALA A 84 -0.54 0.55 9.89
N LYS A 85 -0.45 0.26 11.20
CA LYS A 85 -1.49 -0.45 11.95
C LYS A 85 -2.82 0.27 11.89
N GLU A 86 -2.84 1.58 12.15
CA GLU A 86 -4.07 2.38 12.09
C GLU A 86 -4.76 2.28 10.73
N LYS A 87 -4.00 2.33 9.63
CA LYS A 87 -4.54 2.15 8.28
C LYS A 87 -5.11 0.75 8.05
N LEU A 88 -4.45 -0.28 8.56
CA LEU A 88 -4.98 -1.65 8.51
C LEU A 88 -6.26 -1.80 9.35
N GLU A 89 -6.36 -1.17 10.50
CA GLU A 89 -7.58 -1.18 11.33
C GLU A 89 -8.77 -0.48 10.65
N LEU A 90 -8.51 0.55 9.83
CA LEU A 90 -9.52 1.14 8.95
C LEU A 90 -9.95 0.16 7.84
N LEU A 91 -8.99 -0.49 7.17
CA LEU A 91 -9.27 -1.49 6.14
C LEU A 91 -9.99 -2.73 6.70
N ALA A 92 -9.74 -3.10 7.95
CA ALA A 92 -10.45 -4.18 8.65
C ALA A 92 -11.94 -3.88 8.90
N LYS A 93 -12.39 -2.64 8.65
CA LYS A 93 -13.80 -2.22 8.71
C LYS A 93 -14.40 -2.02 7.32
N ASN A 94 -13.67 -2.34 6.25
CA ASN A 94 -14.14 -2.17 4.88
C ASN A 94 -15.37 -3.05 4.60
N GLU A 95 -16.29 -2.55 3.79
CA GLU A 95 -17.51 -3.27 3.38
C GLU A 95 -17.17 -4.53 2.57
N ASN A 96 -16.12 -4.45 1.74
CA ASN A 96 -15.63 -5.58 0.97
C ASN A 96 -14.95 -6.62 1.89
N GLU A 97 -15.48 -7.84 1.85
CA GLU A 97 -15.02 -8.94 2.70
C GLU A 97 -13.56 -9.33 2.46
N LEU A 98 -13.11 -9.41 1.20
CA LEU A 98 -11.73 -9.78 0.89
C LEU A 98 -10.73 -8.74 1.40
N ILE A 99 -11.02 -7.45 1.20
CA ILE A 99 -10.15 -6.36 1.72
C ILE A 99 -10.05 -6.45 3.25
N ARG A 100 -11.18 -6.65 3.91
CA ARG A 100 -11.26 -6.81 5.37
C ARG A 100 -10.43 -8.01 5.86
N GLU A 101 -10.55 -9.16 5.22
CA GLU A 101 -9.78 -10.36 5.55
C GLU A 101 -8.27 -10.17 5.37
N TYR A 102 -7.86 -9.53 4.27
CA TYR A 102 -6.44 -9.23 4.04
C TYR A 102 -5.89 -8.31 5.13
N ALA A 103 -6.65 -7.29 5.54
CA ALA A 103 -6.23 -6.39 6.61
C ALA A 103 -6.09 -7.11 7.95
N ILE A 104 -7.10 -7.91 8.35
CA ILE A 104 -7.07 -8.71 9.59
C ILE A 104 -5.87 -9.69 9.59
N LYS A 105 -5.58 -10.31 8.43
CA LYS A 105 -4.44 -11.21 8.29
C LYS A 105 -3.11 -10.51 8.60
N GLN A 106 -2.93 -9.27 8.15
CA GLN A 106 -1.70 -8.51 8.43
C GLN A 106 -1.65 -8.02 9.86
N LEU A 107 -2.78 -7.58 10.43
CA LEU A 107 -2.90 -7.21 11.84
C LEU A 107 -2.49 -8.35 12.79
N ASN A 108 -2.80 -9.60 12.42
CA ASN A 108 -2.45 -10.79 13.21
C ASN A 108 -1.02 -11.30 12.97
N ARG A 109 -0.36 -10.86 11.88
CA ARG A 109 0.97 -11.32 11.49
C ARG A 109 2.09 -10.45 12.06
N HIS A 110 1.80 -9.19 12.32
CA HIS A 110 2.78 -8.14 12.63
C HIS A 110 2.49 -7.53 14.01
N ASP A 111 3.53 -7.10 14.71
CA ASP A 111 3.46 -6.52 16.06
C ASP A 111 3.42 -4.99 16.08
N PHE A 112 3.77 -4.35 14.96
CA PHE A 112 3.72 -2.92 14.71
C PHE A 112 4.60 -2.10 15.65
N THR A 113 5.81 -2.58 15.91
CA THR A 113 6.76 -1.96 16.86
C THR A 113 7.77 -1.01 16.22
N ASP A 114 7.85 -0.96 14.90
CA ASP A 114 8.82 -0.10 14.21
C ASP A 114 8.44 1.37 14.37
N LYS A 115 9.44 2.24 14.45
CA LYS A 115 9.21 3.66 14.67
C LYS A 115 8.61 4.30 13.42
N ASP A 116 7.59 5.11 13.63
CA ASP A 116 7.14 6.03 12.58
C ASP A 116 8.27 6.99 12.21
N VAL A 117 8.33 7.35 10.93
CA VAL A 117 9.19 8.45 10.47
C VAL A 117 8.43 9.74 10.76
N GLU A 118 9.08 10.68 11.46
CA GLU A 118 8.55 12.03 11.61
C GLU A 118 8.40 12.66 10.23
N GLU A 119 7.19 13.13 9.92
CA GLU A 119 6.97 13.97 8.75
C GLU A 119 7.78 15.24 9.01
N GLN A 120 8.84 15.48 8.21
CA GLN A 120 9.45 16.80 8.18
C GLN A 120 8.43 17.71 7.51
N ASP A 121 7.81 18.58 8.31
CA ASP A 121 6.94 19.68 7.88
C ASP A 121 7.58 20.54 6.78
#